data_AF-A0A525KFN0-F1
#
_entry.id   AF-A0A525KFN0-F1
#
_cell.length_a   1.000
_cell.length_b   1.000
_cell.length_c   1.000
_cell.angle_alpha   90.00
_cell.angle_beta   90.00
_cell.angle_gamma   90.00
#
_symmetry.space_group_name_H-M   'P 1'
#
loop_
_entity.id
_entity.type
_entity.pdbx_description
1 polymer ?
#
loop_
_entity_poly.entity_id
_entity_poly.type
_entity_poly.pdbx_seq_one_letter_code
_entity_poly.pdbx_strand_id
1 'polypeptide(L)'
;MLWRGLYLFLPVTDTAGHFRPVLPVGWTLTYEFLFYLLFAAALAMRVDVLRIVVPGLGLFAAVALVRVETWPAWTILFDTIVVEFVFGVMLAKWTLRGFRLPTTLAGGLVLGGFALILVLPMVSENTRVLSWGIPAFAIVAGAVSLEPLAPPALPRWLLRLGDASYSIYLSHGFVLPVLGLAFAGIVSPGLWMEGLTIVLCQVFSSLVGWAVFIWIESPMLRALRR
;
A
#
# COMPACT_ATOMS: atom_id res chain seq x y z
N MET A 1 -8.71 -2.42 -28.09
CA MET A 1 -7.37 -1.90 -27.74
C MET A 1 -7.15 -1.76 -26.22
N LEU A 2 -8.21 -1.49 -25.43
CA LEU A 2 -8.19 -1.39 -23.95
C LEU A 2 -7.71 -2.65 -23.19
N TRP A 3 -7.89 -3.85 -23.75
CA TRP A 3 -7.56 -5.11 -23.07
C TRP A 3 -6.07 -5.49 -23.10
N ARG A 4 -5.26 -4.92 -24.01
CA ARG A 4 -3.85 -5.29 -24.15
C ARG A 4 -2.93 -4.66 -23.10
N GLY A 5 -3.28 -3.48 -22.59
CA GLY A 5 -2.55 -2.85 -21.48
C GLY A 5 -2.79 -3.52 -20.13
N LEU A 6 -3.91 -4.23 -19.99
CA LEU A 6 -4.37 -4.87 -18.76
C LEU A 6 -3.44 -6.01 -18.29
N TYR A 7 -2.87 -6.78 -19.23
CA TYR A 7 -1.97 -7.89 -18.92
C TYR A 7 -0.53 -7.45 -18.62
N LEU A 8 -0.16 -6.22 -18.98
CA LEU A 8 1.16 -5.65 -18.78
C LEU A 8 1.19 -4.53 -17.74
N PHE A 9 0.07 -4.30 -17.02
CA PHE A 9 -0.10 -3.18 -16.07
C PHE A 9 0.33 -1.82 -16.67
N LEU A 10 0.13 -1.68 -17.99
CA LEU A 10 0.44 -0.43 -18.66
C LEU A 10 -0.64 0.58 -18.33
N PRO A 11 -0.26 1.83 -18.03
CA PRO A 11 -1.20 2.83 -17.59
C PRO A 11 -2.27 3.12 -18.66
N VAL A 12 -3.49 2.59 -18.45
CA VAL A 12 -4.61 2.73 -19.38
C VAL A 12 -5.25 4.11 -19.18
N THR A 13 -5.37 4.85 -20.26
CA THR A 13 -6.00 6.17 -20.29
C THR A 13 -7.45 6.09 -20.71
N ASP A 14 -8.29 6.94 -20.09
CA ASP A 14 -9.62 7.26 -20.60
C ASP A 14 -9.51 8.01 -21.95
N THR A 15 -10.62 8.15 -22.65
CA THR A 15 -10.83 8.99 -23.84
C THR A 15 -10.40 10.45 -23.64
N ALA A 16 -10.38 10.93 -22.38
CA ALA A 16 -9.89 12.25 -21.98
C ALA A 16 -8.38 12.29 -21.66
N GLY A 17 -7.64 11.19 -21.82
CA GLY A 17 -6.19 11.12 -21.56
C GLY A 17 -5.80 10.95 -20.10
N HIS A 18 -6.75 10.92 -19.16
CA HIS A 18 -6.47 10.70 -17.74
C HIS A 18 -6.24 9.21 -17.43
N PHE A 19 -5.29 8.93 -16.53
CA PHE A 19 -5.05 7.58 -16.04
C PHE A 19 -6.21 7.14 -15.13
N ARG A 20 -6.98 6.14 -15.57
CA ARG A 20 -8.09 5.57 -14.79
C ARG A 20 -7.96 4.05 -14.78
N PRO A 21 -7.34 3.47 -13.74
CA PRO A 21 -7.21 2.03 -13.66
C PRO A 21 -8.57 1.38 -13.46
N VAL A 22 -8.75 0.18 -14.03
CA VAL A 22 -9.96 -0.63 -13.85
C VAL A 22 -10.16 -1.00 -12.38
N LEU A 23 -9.06 -1.29 -11.69
CA LEU A 23 -9.02 -1.43 -10.23
C LEU A 23 -8.84 -0.03 -9.61
N PRO A 24 -9.70 0.41 -8.68
CA PRO A 24 -9.54 1.72 -8.03
C PRO A 24 -8.18 1.91 -7.35
N VAL A 25 -7.60 0.84 -6.81
CA VAL A 25 -6.25 0.81 -6.21
C VAL A 25 -5.13 0.59 -7.24
N GLY A 26 -5.46 0.53 -8.53
CA GLY A 26 -4.52 0.22 -9.60
C GLY A 26 -3.39 1.24 -9.75
N TRP A 27 -3.61 2.48 -9.31
CA TRP A 27 -2.57 3.51 -9.31
C TRP A 27 -1.42 3.14 -8.36
N THR A 28 -1.71 2.68 -7.15
CA THR A 28 -0.70 2.18 -6.21
C THR A 28 -0.09 0.85 -6.64
N LEU A 29 -0.91 -0.07 -7.18
CA LEU A 29 -0.43 -1.37 -7.67
C LEU A 29 0.64 -1.23 -8.77
N THR A 30 0.55 -0.20 -9.60
CA THR A 30 1.52 0.04 -10.67
C THR A 30 2.95 0.19 -10.12
N TYR A 31 3.12 0.84 -8.97
CA TYR A 31 4.42 0.95 -8.31
C TYR A 31 4.87 -0.36 -7.66
N GLU A 32 3.94 -1.16 -7.14
CA GLU A 32 4.24 -2.50 -6.63
C GLU A 32 4.78 -3.40 -7.74
N PHE A 33 4.16 -3.39 -8.92
CA PHE A 33 4.67 -4.13 -10.09
C PHE A 33 6.05 -3.65 -10.53
N LEU A 34 6.30 -2.33 -10.55
CA LEU A 34 7.64 -1.77 -10.82
C LEU A 34 8.68 -2.30 -9.82
N PHE A 35 8.36 -2.26 -8.52
CA PHE A 35 9.22 -2.78 -7.47
C PHE A 35 9.54 -4.27 -7.67
N TYR A 36 8.53 -5.10 -7.89
CA TYR A 36 8.71 -6.53 -8.11
C TYR A 36 9.46 -6.83 -9.40
N LEU A 37 9.29 -6.04 -10.47
CA LEU A 37 10.03 -6.20 -11.71
C LEU A 37 11.53 -5.94 -11.50
N LEU A 38 11.89 -4.87 -10.77
CA LEU A 38 13.28 -4.59 -10.41
C LEU A 38 13.87 -5.70 -9.51
N PHE A 39 13.07 -6.20 -8.57
CA PHE A 39 13.48 -7.31 -7.71
C PHE A 39 13.72 -8.59 -8.51
N ALA A 40 12.78 -8.95 -9.39
CA ALA A 40 12.87 -10.12 -10.27
C ALA A 40 14.08 -10.00 -11.22
N ALA A 41 14.33 -8.82 -11.78
CA ALA A 41 15.50 -8.56 -12.60
C ALA A 41 16.80 -8.82 -11.83
N ALA A 42 16.88 -8.40 -10.56
CA ALA A 42 18.04 -8.65 -9.72
C ALA A 42 18.28 -10.12 -9.43
N LEU A 43 17.21 -10.88 -9.14
CA LEU A 43 17.28 -12.32 -8.99
C LEU A 43 17.72 -13.01 -10.29
N ALA A 44 17.17 -12.61 -11.43
CA ALA A 44 17.51 -13.18 -12.74
C ALA A 44 18.99 -12.94 -13.11
N MET A 45 19.50 -11.75 -12.81
CA MET A 45 20.92 -11.41 -13.01
C MET A 45 21.85 -11.97 -11.93
N ARG A 46 21.31 -12.60 -10.88
CA ARG A 46 22.05 -13.15 -9.72
C ARG A 46 22.95 -12.11 -9.05
N VAL A 47 22.50 -10.87 -9.00
CA VAL A 47 23.20 -9.79 -8.29
C VAL A 47 22.46 -9.46 -7.00
N ASP A 48 23.13 -8.77 -6.08
CA ASP A 48 22.50 -8.23 -4.89
C ASP A 48 21.30 -7.34 -5.29
N VAL A 49 20.12 -7.67 -4.78
CA VAL A 49 18.85 -6.97 -5.02
C VAL A 49 19.01 -5.46 -4.83
N LEU A 50 19.79 -5.04 -3.84
CA LEU A 50 19.99 -3.64 -3.51
C LEU A 50 20.72 -2.88 -4.62
N ARG A 51 21.56 -3.55 -5.41
CA ARG A 51 22.30 -2.92 -6.51
C ARG A 51 21.43 -2.56 -7.71
N ILE A 52 20.22 -3.12 -7.80
CA ILE A 52 19.26 -2.81 -8.87
C ILE A 52 18.07 -2.05 -8.33
N VAL A 53 17.47 -2.52 -7.23
CA VAL A 53 16.24 -1.93 -6.70
C VAL A 53 16.49 -0.50 -6.22
N VAL A 54 17.57 -0.25 -5.49
CA VAL A 54 17.82 1.10 -4.93
C VAL A 54 18.16 2.13 -6.01
N PRO A 55 19.10 1.88 -6.95
CA PRO A 55 19.36 2.82 -8.04
C PRO A 55 18.18 2.94 -9.00
N GLY A 56 17.47 1.84 -9.26
CA GLY A 56 16.27 1.82 -10.10
C GLY A 56 15.20 2.73 -9.52
N LEU A 57 14.72 2.45 -8.30
CA LEU A 57 13.72 3.28 -7.63
C LEU A 57 14.23 4.72 -7.42
N GLY A 58 15.52 4.91 -7.12
CA GLY A 58 16.15 6.23 -6.99
C GLY A 58 16.09 7.05 -8.28
N LEU A 59 16.30 6.42 -9.44
CA LEU A 59 16.14 7.06 -10.74
C LEU A 59 14.68 7.48 -10.98
N PHE A 60 13.72 6.60 -10.70
CA PHE A 60 12.29 6.92 -10.84
C PHE A 60 11.88 8.08 -9.91
N ALA A 61 12.36 8.07 -8.66
CA ALA A 61 12.13 9.15 -7.70
C ALA A 61 12.79 10.47 -8.13
N ALA A 62 13.99 10.44 -8.72
CA ALA A 62 14.64 11.65 -9.24
C ALA A 62 13.88 12.26 -10.41
N VAL A 63 13.35 11.42 -11.31
CA VAL A 63 12.48 11.88 -12.42
C VAL A 63 11.16 12.43 -11.90
N ALA A 64 10.63 11.90 -10.78
CA ALA A 64 9.42 12.42 -10.16
C ALA A 64 9.53 13.91 -9.76
N LEU A 65 10.72 14.37 -9.36
CA LEU A 65 10.96 15.76 -8.95
C LEU A 65 10.85 16.78 -10.09
N VAL A 66 11.02 16.33 -11.34
CA VAL A 66 10.93 17.17 -12.54
C VAL A 66 9.66 16.90 -13.36
N ARG A 67 8.82 15.97 -12.90
CA ARG A 67 7.53 15.65 -13.53
C ARG A 67 6.60 16.86 -13.39
N VAL A 68 5.91 17.19 -14.48
CA VAL A 68 4.87 18.23 -14.51
C VAL A 68 3.54 17.64 -14.95
N GLU A 69 2.43 18.27 -14.57
CA GLU A 69 1.07 17.77 -14.82
C GLU A 69 0.74 17.58 -16.31
N THR A 70 1.42 18.30 -17.20
CA THR A 70 1.23 18.19 -18.66
C THR A 70 1.84 16.93 -19.27
N TRP A 71 2.54 16.12 -18.48
CA TRP A 71 3.16 14.89 -18.96
C TRP A 71 2.11 13.82 -19.26
N PRO A 72 2.37 12.92 -20.22
CA PRO A 72 1.44 11.84 -20.55
C PRO A 72 1.14 10.95 -19.34
N ALA A 73 -0.05 10.34 -19.31
CA ALA A 73 -0.53 9.57 -18.16
C ALA A 73 0.39 8.40 -17.75
N TRP A 74 1.21 7.87 -18.68
CA TRP A 74 2.15 6.81 -18.37
C TRP A 74 3.29 7.21 -17.44
N THR A 75 3.52 8.51 -17.30
CA THR A 75 4.51 9.09 -16.40
C THR A 75 4.13 9.00 -14.93
N ILE A 76 2.96 8.44 -14.62
CA ILE A 76 2.54 8.13 -13.25
C ILE A 76 3.58 7.27 -12.51
N LEU A 77 4.35 6.44 -13.21
CA LEU A 77 5.45 5.67 -12.62
C LEU A 77 6.53 6.54 -11.94
N PHE A 78 6.64 7.81 -12.33
CA PHE A 78 7.57 8.78 -11.76
C PHE A 78 6.87 9.60 -10.68
N ASP A 79 6.64 8.97 -9.53
CA ASP A 79 6.02 9.61 -8.38
C ASP A 79 6.87 9.42 -7.11
N THR A 80 6.74 10.36 -6.18
CA THR A 80 7.49 10.35 -4.91
C THR A 80 7.15 9.14 -4.03
N ILE A 81 6.02 8.46 -4.24
CA ILE A 81 5.68 7.20 -3.57
C ILE A 81 6.76 6.12 -3.73
N VAL A 82 7.51 6.15 -4.83
CA VAL A 82 8.63 5.21 -5.09
C VAL A 82 9.72 5.32 -4.02
N VAL A 83 9.88 6.48 -3.37
CA VAL A 83 10.80 6.69 -2.25
C VAL A 83 10.40 5.85 -1.03
N GLU A 84 9.10 5.65 -0.80
CA GLU A 84 8.59 4.85 0.33
C GLU A 84 9.02 3.37 0.18
N PHE A 85 9.10 2.85 -1.04
CA PHE A 85 9.65 1.52 -1.31
C PHE A 85 11.16 1.44 -0.97
N VAL A 86 11.93 2.50 -1.26
CA VAL A 86 13.35 2.56 -0.87
C VAL A 86 13.50 2.50 0.65
N PHE A 87 12.65 3.22 1.39
CA PHE A 87 12.62 3.15 2.86
C PHE A 87 12.33 1.73 3.35
N GLY A 88 11.36 1.04 2.76
CA GLY A 88 11.05 -0.36 3.09
C GLY A 88 12.23 -1.30 2.83
N VAL A 89 12.92 -1.16 1.70
CA VAL A 89 14.10 -1.97 1.35
C VAL A 89 15.27 -1.71 2.30
N MET A 90 15.54 -0.45 2.64
CA MET A 90 16.58 -0.10 3.60
C MET A 90 16.26 -0.65 5.00
N LEU A 91 15.01 -0.53 5.42
CA LEU A 91 14.56 -1.07 6.70
C LEU A 91 14.76 -2.58 6.75
N ALA A 92 14.31 -3.31 5.71
CA ALA A 92 14.50 -4.75 5.60
C ALA A 92 15.99 -5.14 5.69
N LYS A 93 16.87 -4.41 5.02
CA LYS A 93 18.32 -4.66 5.10
C LYS A 93 18.86 -4.47 6.52
N TRP A 94 18.43 -3.44 7.23
CA TRP A 94 18.87 -3.19 8.61
C TRP A 94 18.36 -4.24 9.57
N THR A 95 17.09 -4.60 9.48
CA THR A 95 16.47 -5.59 10.38
C THR A 95 17.03 -7.00 10.15
N LEU A 96 17.31 -7.38 8.90
CA LEU A 96 17.98 -8.65 8.56
C LEU A 96 19.43 -8.73 9.05
N ARG A 97 20.09 -7.59 9.29
CA ARG A 97 21.41 -7.53 9.93
C ARG A 97 21.34 -7.62 11.46
N GLY A 98 20.15 -7.79 12.02
CA GLY A 98 19.93 -7.87 13.46
C GLY A 98 19.81 -6.52 14.16
N PHE A 99 19.80 -5.40 13.41
CA PHE A 99 19.55 -4.09 14.02
C PHE A 99 18.09 -4.00 14.49
N ARG A 100 17.90 -3.65 15.76
CA ARG A 100 16.60 -3.41 16.38
C ARG A 100 16.70 -2.16 17.24
N LEU A 101 15.63 -1.37 17.26
CA LEU A 101 15.56 -0.19 18.12
C LEU A 101 15.25 -0.58 19.58
N PRO A 102 15.69 0.21 20.57
CA PRO A 102 15.25 0.03 21.96
C PRO A 102 13.73 0.10 22.08
N THR A 103 13.14 -0.72 22.95
CA THR A 103 11.68 -0.86 23.12
C THR A 103 10.96 0.47 23.32
N THR A 104 11.52 1.38 24.12
CA THR A 104 10.94 2.71 24.38
C THR A 104 10.90 3.58 23.13
N LEU A 105 11.99 3.59 22.37
CA LEU A 105 12.07 4.32 21.10
C LEU A 105 11.15 3.70 20.05
N ALA A 106 11.13 2.37 19.95
CA ALA A 106 10.27 1.66 19.00
C ALA A 106 8.78 1.92 19.28
N GLY A 107 8.35 1.84 20.54
CA GLY A 107 7.00 2.20 20.95
C GLY A 107 6.67 3.67 20.68
N GLY A 108 7.62 4.57 20.97
CA GLY A 108 7.50 6.00 20.66
C GLY A 108 7.33 6.28 19.15
N LEU A 109 8.07 5.56 18.29
CA LEU A 109 7.93 5.68 16.84
C LEU A 109 6.59 5.17 16.32
N VAL A 110 6.06 4.07 16.86
CA VAL A 110 4.74 3.56 16.49
C VAL A 110 3.66 4.58 16.86
N LEU A 111 3.62 5.00 18.12
CA LEU A 111 2.61 5.96 18.60
C LEU A 111 2.76 7.33 17.91
N GLY A 112 3.99 7.82 17.79
CA GLY A 112 4.29 9.08 17.12
C GLY A 112 3.94 9.05 15.63
N GLY A 113 4.24 7.97 14.93
CA GLY A 113 3.86 7.81 13.53
C GLY A 113 2.35 7.80 13.31
N PHE A 114 1.59 7.08 14.14
CA PHE A 114 0.13 7.13 14.09
C PHE A 114 -0.40 8.54 14.39
N ALA A 115 0.14 9.22 15.40
CA ALA A 115 -0.25 10.58 15.72
C ALA A 115 0.03 11.56 14.57
N LEU A 116 1.17 11.42 13.90
CA LEU A 116 1.51 12.25 12.73
C LEU A 116 0.53 12.03 11.57
N ILE A 117 0.14 10.79 11.27
CA ILE A 117 -0.86 10.50 10.22
C ILE A 117 -2.21 11.17 10.52
N LEU A 118 -2.61 11.23 11.80
CA LEU A 118 -3.89 11.83 12.20
C LEU A 118 -3.89 13.36 12.18
N VAL A 119 -2.72 14.00 12.33
CA VAL A 119 -2.61 15.46 12.49
C VAL A 119 -2.13 16.16 11.22
N LEU A 120 -1.28 15.52 10.42
CA LEU A 120 -0.70 16.15 9.23
C LEU A 120 -1.75 16.26 8.11
N PRO A 121 -2.10 17.48 7.67
CA PRO A 121 -3.05 17.64 6.58
C PRO A 121 -2.47 17.13 5.26
N MET A 122 -3.36 16.82 4.32
CA MET A 122 -2.98 16.52 2.94
C MET A 122 -2.59 17.80 2.23
N VAL A 123 -1.30 18.15 2.26
CA VAL A 123 -0.84 19.46 1.75
C VAL A 123 -0.44 19.41 0.27
N SER A 124 0.13 18.31 -0.24
CA SER A 124 0.46 18.12 -1.68
C SER A 124 1.10 16.75 -1.95
N GLU A 125 1.13 16.33 -3.23
CA GLU A 125 1.88 15.14 -3.70
C GLU A 125 3.38 15.21 -3.36
N ASN A 126 4.01 16.39 -3.49
CA ASN A 126 5.44 16.56 -3.18
C ASN A 126 5.75 16.42 -1.68
N THR A 127 4.80 16.79 -0.81
CA THR A 127 4.94 16.61 0.65
C THR A 127 4.52 15.23 1.12
N ARG A 128 4.02 14.36 0.23
CA ARG A 128 3.51 13.03 0.57
C ARG A 128 4.52 12.18 1.32
N VAL A 129 5.79 12.20 0.89
CA VAL A 129 6.86 11.46 1.57
C VAL A 129 7.02 11.91 3.03
N LEU A 130 6.83 13.21 3.31
CA LEU A 130 6.92 13.75 4.66
C LEU A 130 5.67 13.45 5.48
N SER A 131 4.47 13.55 4.88
CA SER A 131 3.20 13.37 5.58
C SER A 131 2.74 11.93 5.74
N TRP A 132 3.13 11.03 4.83
CA TRP A 132 2.81 9.60 4.87
C TRP A 132 4.05 8.73 4.96
N GLY A 133 5.06 8.98 4.13
CA GLY A 133 6.23 8.12 4.02
C GLY A 133 7.04 8.03 5.33
N ILE A 134 7.36 9.17 5.95
CA ILE A 134 8.09 9.21 7.23
C ILE A 134 7.25 8.58 8.36
N PRO A 135 5.97 8.95 8.56
CA PRO A 135 5.15 8.30 9.56
C PRO A 135 4.99 6.79 9.35
N ALA A 136 4.76 6.35 8.11
CA ALA A 136 4.66 4.92 7.78
C ALA A 136 5.98 4.19 8.07
N PHE A 137 7.13 4.77 7.70
CA PHE A 137 8.44 4.22 8.03
C PHE A 137 8.64 4.12 9.54
N ALA A 138 8.29 5.14 10.31
CA ALA A 138 8.38 5.12 11.77
C ALA A 138 7.52 4.00 12.39
N ILE A 139 6.28 3.85 11.92
CA ILE A 139 5.37 2.79 12.37
C ILE A 139 5.98 1.41 12.08
N VAL A 140 6.42 1.16 10.84
CA VAL A 140 6.94 -0.16 10.45
C VAL A 140 8.28 -0.45 11.13
N ALA A 141 9.18 0.54 11.24
CA ALA A 141 10.47 0.38 11.92
C ALA A 141 10.31 0.09 13.42
N GLY A 142 9.35 0.77 14.07
CA GLY A 142 8.98 0.52 15.45
C GLY A 142 8.33 -0.85 15.62
N ALA A 143 7.34 -1.19 14.79
CA ALA A 143 6.63 -2.47 14.84
C ALA A 143 7.57 -3.66 14.65
N VAL A 144 8.44 -3.62 13.65
CA VAL A 144 9.45 -4.67 13.44
C VAL A 144 10.41 -4.71 14.63
N SER A 145 10.85 -3.58 15.18
CA SER A 145 11.75 -3.60 16.36
C SER A 145 11.10 -4.21 17.61
N LEU A 146 9.77 -4.12 17.74
CA LEU A 146 8.98 -4.69 18.84
C LEU A 146 8.57 -6.15 18.62
N GLU A 147 8.71 -6.68 17.41
CA GLU A 147 8.36 -8.08 17.07
C GLU A 147 8.93 -9.12 18.06
N PRO A 148 10.17 -9.03 18.59
CA PRO A 148 10.68 -10.01 19.55
C PRO A 148 9.93 -10.02 20.90
N LEU A 149 9.19 -8.95 21.21
CA LEU A 149 8.35 -8.85 22.41
C LEU A 149 6.92 -9.36 22.15
N ALA A 150 6.57 -9.62 20.90
CA ALA A 150 5.26 -10.16 20.56
C ALA A 150 5.10 -11.57 21.17
N PRO A 151 3.87 -11.95 21.56
CA PRO A 151 3.61 -13.29 22.05
C PRO A 151 4.07 -14.35 21.03
N PRO A 152 4.67 -15.47 21.49
CA PRO A 152 5.17 -16.52 20.60
C PRO A 152 4.07 -17.16 19.74
N ALA A 153 2.79 -16.98 20.12
CA ALA A 153 1.64 -17.36 19.31
C ALA A 153 0.60 -16.23 19.32
N LEU A 154 0.60 -15.42 18.26
CA LEU A 154 -0.51 -14.51 17.98
C LEU A 154 -1.80 -15.31 17.79
N PRO A 155 -2.95 -14.77 18.20
CA PRO A 155 -4.22 -15.49 18.05
C PRO A 155 -4.52 -15.73 16.57
N ARG A 156 -5.04 -16.91 16.25
CA ARG A 156 -5.26 -17.37 14.86
C ARG A 156 -6.13 -16.43 14.03
N TRP A 157 -7.10 -15.75 14.64
CA TRP A 157 -7.97 -14.80 13.93
C TRP A 157 -7.19 -13.57 13.46
N LEU A 158 -6.19 -13.12 14.22
CA LEU A 158 -5.37 -11.96 13.88
C LEU A 158 -4.38 -12.30 12.76
N LEU A 159 -3.79 -13.50 12.79
CA LEU A 159 -2.97 -14.01 11.69
C LEU A 159 -3.77 -14.11 10.40
N ARG A 160 -4.98 -14.70 10.45
CA ARG A 160 -5.87 -14.80 9.29
C ARG A 160 -6.32 -13.43 8.76
N LEU A 161 -6.45 -12.43 9.63
CA LEU A 161 -6.76 -11.05 9.21
C LEU A 161 -5.58 -10.44 8.46
N GLY A 162 -4.35 -10.71 8.92
CA GLY A 162 -3.14 -10.39 8.18
C GLY A 162 -3.10 -11.08 6.81
N ASP A 163 -3.40 -12.37 6.75
CA ASP A 163 -3.43 -13.14 5.49
C ASP A 163 -4.49 -12.58 4.51
N ALA A 164 -5.62 -12.09 5.00
CA ALA A 164 -6.68 -11.49 4.19
C ALA A 164 -6.43 -10.02 3.79
N SER A 165 -5.38 -9.38 4.30
CA SER A 165 -5.14 -7.94 4.13
C SER A 165 -5.04 -7.53 2.66
N TYR A 166 -4.43 -8.34 1.81
CA TYR A 166 -4.30 -8.08 0.38
C TYR A 166 -5.65 -8.16 -0.35
N SER A 167 -6.46 -9.18 -0.07
CA SER A 167 -7.83 -9.27 -0.59
C SER A 167 -8.69 -8.07 -0.17
N ILE A 168 -8.60 -7.64 1.10
CA ILE A 168 -9.31 -6.45 1.60
C ILE A 168 -8.84 -5.20 0.85
N TYR A 169 -7.53 -5.06 0.64
CA TYR A 169 -6.95 -3.96 -0.13
C TYR A 169 -7.44 -3.95 -1.59
N LEU A 170 -7.58 -5.08 -2.26
CA LEU A 170 -8.11 -5.11 -3.63
C LEU A 170 -9.62 -4.85 -3.71
N SER A 171 -10.39 -5.32 -2.74
CA SER A 171 -11.86 -5.26 -2.80
C SER A 171 -12.45 -3.94 -2.32
N HIS A 172 -11.81 -3.26 -1.34
CA HIS A 172 -12.43 -2.10 -0.68
C HIS A 172 -12.78 -0.97 -1.65
N GLY A 173 -11.96 -0.76 -2.69
CA GLY A 173 -12.19 0.28 -3.71
C GLY A 173 -13.50 0.10 -4.48
N PHE A 174 -14.01 -1.14 -4.60
CA PHE A 174 -15.31 -1.42 -5.22
C PHE A 174 -16.45 -1.43 -4.19
N VAL A 175 -16.19 -1.92 -2.99
CA VAL A 175 -17.21 -2.09 -1.95
C VAL A 175 -17.63 -0.75 -1.36
N LEU A 176 -16.67 0.13 -1.06
CA LEU A 176 -16.97 1.42 -0.41
C LEU A 176 -17.90 2.32 -1.23
N PRO A 177 -17.72 2.51 -2.56
CA PRO A 177 -18.68 3.29 -3.35
C PRO A 177 -20.09 2.69 -3.37
N VAL A 178 -20.20 1.36 -3.45
CA VAL A 178 -21.50 0.66 -3.42
C VAL A 178 -22.21 0.87 -2.08
N LEU A 179 -21.48 0.76 -0.97
CA LEU A 179 -22.02 1.05 0.36
C LEU A 179 -22.39 2.52 0.52
N GLY A 180 -21.57 3.43 -0.01
CA GLY A 180 -21.86 4.86 -0.01
C GLY A 180 -23.20 5.17 -0.70
N LEU A 181 -23.46 4.54 -1.85
CA LEU A 181 -24.75 4.66 -2.55
C LEU A 181 -25.90 4.03 -1.76
N ALA A 182 -25.69 2.86 -1.15
CA ALA A 182 -26.71 2.18 -0.37
C ALA A 182 -27.11 2.97 0.89
N PHE A 183 -26.16 3.65 1.52
CA PHE A 183 -26.40 4.45 2.72
C PHE A 183 -26.78 5.90 2.43
N ALA A 184 -26.63 6.39 1.19
CA ALA A 184 -26.91 7.79 0.82
C ALA A 184 -28.32 8.28 1.21
N GLY A 185 -29.31 7.38 1.27
CA GLY A 185 -30.68 7.70 1.70
C GLY A 185 -30.96 7.56 3.20
N ILE A 186 -29.99 7.06 3.98
CA ILE A 186 -30.14 6.74 5.42
C ILE A 186 -29.27 7.67 6.28
N VAL A 187 -28.17 8.19 5.74
CA VAL A 187 -27.30 9.12 6.47
C VAL A 187 -27.98 10.46 6.63
N SER A 188 -28.28 10.85 7.87
CA SER A 188 -28.58 12.25 8.18
C SER A 188 -27.29 13.00 8.53
N PRO A 189 -27.20 14.31 8.23
CA PRO A 189 -26.05 15.13 8.62
C PRO A 189 -25.84 15.08 10.14
N GLY A 190 -24.61 14.84 10.59
CA GLY A 190 -24.28 14.81 12.01
C GLY A 190 -23.07 13.93 12.32
N LEU A 191 -22.15 14.46 13.13
CA LEU A 191 -20.87 13.82 13.46
C LEU A 191 -21.00 12.35 13.90
N TRP A 192 -22.01 12.04 14.71
CA TRP A 192 -22.22 10.68 15.20
C TRP A 192 -22.67 9.71 14.11
N MET A 193 -23.56 10.17 13.22
CA MET A 193 -24.14 9.33 12.18
C MET A 193 -23.18 9.15 11.01
N GLU A 194 -22.42 10.19 10.66
CA GLU A 194 -21.31 10.10 9.72
C GLU A 194 -20.21 9.16 10.23
N GLY A 195 -19.81 9.32 11.51
CA GLY A 195 -18.83 8.45 12.15
C GLY A 195 -19.29 6.99 12.15
N LEU A 196 -20.56 6.73 12.50
CA LEU A 196 -21.15 5.40 12.46
C LEU A 196 -21.15 4.83 11.05
N THR A 197 -21.54 5.60 10.03
CA THR A 197 -21.51 5.16 8.63
C THR A 197 -20.11 4.79 8.18
N ILE A 198 -19.09 5.59 8.52
CA ILE A 198 -17.68 5.30 8.20
C ILE A 198 -17.26 3.96 8.83
N VAL A 199 -17.56 3.76 10.12
CA VAL A 199 -17.23 2.50 10.82
C VAL A 199 -17.95 1.31 10.18
N LEU A 200 -19.24 1.43 9.87
CA LEU A 200 -20.01 0.37 9.22
C LEU A 200 -19.47 0.05 7.83
N CYS A 201 -19.14 1.07 7.03
CA CYS A 201 -18.51 0.90 5.72
C CYS A 201 -17.17 0.16 5.83
N GLN A 202 -16.33 0.54 6.79
CA GLN A 202 -15.03 -0.08 7.00
C GLN A 202 -15.17 -1.55 7.43
N VAL A 203 -16.09 -1.84 8.36
CA VAL A 203 -16.37 -3.21 8.82
C VAL A 203 -16.89 -4.05 7.67
N PHE A 204 -17.90 -3.58 6.94
CA PHE A 204 -18.50 -4.34 5.84
C PHE A 204 -17.51 -4.55 4.70
N SER A 205 -16.72 -3.52 4.34
CA SER A 205 -15.64 -3.65 3.35
C SER A 205 -14.61 -4.70 3.76
N SER A 206 -14.23 -4.75 5.04
CA SER A 206 -13.31 -5.75 5.56
C SER A 206 -13.92 -7.15 5.54
N LEU A 207 -15.21 -7.29 5.84
CA LEU A 207 -15.93 -8.57 5.76
C LEU A 207 -16.02 -9.10 4.32
N VAL A 208 -16.31 -8.23 3.35
CA VAL A 208 -16.33 -8.61 1.93
C VAL A 208 -14.93 -9.03 1.48
N GLY A 209 -13.89 -8.26 1.82
CA GLY A 209 -12.51 -8.63 1.51
C GLY A 209 -12.08 -9.95 2.14
N TRP A 210 -12.52 -10.21 3.38
CA TRP A 210 -12.31 -11.49 4.03
C TRP A 210 -13.03 -12.65 3.32
N ALA A 211 -14.26 -12.43 2.82
CA ALA A 211 -14.98 -13.44 2.03
C ALA A 211 -14.25 -13.75 0.71
N VAL A 212 -13.74 -12.71 0.02
CA VAL A 212 -12.88 -12.85 -1.16
C VAL A 212 -11.63 -13.68 -0.84
N PHE A 213 -10.98 -13.42 0.29
CA PHE A 213 -9.81 -14.18 0.72
C PHE A 213 -10.12 -15.67 0.90
N ILE A 214 -11.22 -16.02 1.58
CA ILE A 214 -11.57 -17.43 1.84
C ILE A 214 -12.00 -18.16 0.56
N TRP A 215 -12.78 -17.51 -0.31
CA TRP A 215 -13.41 -18.17 -1.45
C TRP A 215 -12.60 -18.11 -2.74
N ILE A 216 -11.70 -17.15 -2.89
CA ILE A 216 -10.95 -16.93 -4.13
C ILE A 216 -9.46 -17.10 -3.87
N GLU A 217 -8.87 -16.25 -3.03
CA GLU A 217 -7.42 -16.22 -2.84
C GLU A 217 -6.89 -17.53 -2.22
N SER A 218 -7.49 -17.98 -1.11
CA SER A 218 -7.07 -19.18 -0.40
C SER A 218 -7.16 -20.46 -1.25
N PRO A 219 -8.21 -20.71 -2.04
CA PRO A 219 -8.24 -21.82 -2.99
C PRO A 219 -7.20 -21.71 -4.09
N MET A 220 -7.02 -20.52 -4.67
CA MET A 220 -6.03 -20.29 -5.75
C MET A 220 -4.60 -20.54 -5.27
N LEU A 221 -4.22 -20.01 -4.11
CA LEU A 221 -2.91 -20.23 -3.51
C LEU A 221 -2.66 -21.70 -3.18
N ARG A 222 -3.69 -22.42 -2.72
CA ARG A 222 -3.61 -23.87 -2.48
C ARG A 222 -3.46 -24.68 -3.77
N ALA A 223 -4.03 -24.22 -4.88
CA ALA A 223 -3.88 -24.86 -6.18
C ALA A 223 -2.49 -24.63 -6.78
N LEU A 224 -1.92 -23.42 -6.63
CA LEU A 224 -0.61 -23.05 -7.19
C LEU A 224 0.60 -23.59 -6.39
N ARG A 225 0.41 -23.94 -5.12
CA ARG A 225 1.45 -24.55 -4.27
C ARG A 225 1.56 -26.08 -4.42
N ARG A 226 0.79 -26.68 -5.33
CA ARG A 226 0.88 -28.09 -5.73
C ARG A 226 1.69 -28.21 -7.01
#